data_AF-A0A7W0ZSD5-F1
#
_entry.id   AF-A0A7W0ZSD5-F1
#
_cell.length_a   1.000
_cell.length_b   1.000
_cell.length_c   1.000
_cell.angle_alpha   90.00
_cell.angle_beta   90.00
_cell.angle_gamma   90.00
#
_symmetry.space_group_name_H-M   'P 1'
#
loop_
_entity.id
_entity.type
_entity.pdbx_description
1 polymer ?
#
loop_
_entity_poly.entity_id
_entity_poly.type
_entity_poly.pdbx_seq_one_letter_code
_entity_poly.pdbx_strand_id
1 'polypeptide(L)'
;MRLAYLLVAVSLSTGCALFFTGDDGDDVCALAEGTEPSKVARSQPAPLRDPGDLTCDSFDTLPCNSDCGPCPGIAGVAPIPPIPSWNTCGHSCEPLGESACAANPSCRVVKDASCTFESNCLTDFLGCFPIDTIPDATVSCHGADSWDCSRSAACTAIHSQTVCSPDSLNCPRPFELCVPEGTHPGACTGPVSCRQLAPTCPTGTTPGIWAGCYSGACIPSDLCARP
;
A
#
# COMPACT_ATOMS: atom_id res chain seq x y z
N MET A 1 47.25 11.96 0.71
CA MET A 1 47.49 10.55 1.08
C MET A 1 46.68 9.68 0.14
N ARG A 2 47.33 8.78 -0.61
CA ARG A 2 46.70 7.91 -1.61
C ARG A 2 46.38 6.56 -0.95
N LEU A 3 45.10 6.19 -0.85
CA LEU A 3 44.70 4.86 -0.39
C LEU A 3 44.54 3.93 -1.60
N ALA A 4 45.37 2.89 -1.65
CA ALA A 4 45.27 1.78 -2.59
C ALA A 4 44.31 0.73 -2.00
N TYR A 5 43.27 0.33 -2.75
CA TYR A 5 42.39 -0.76 -2.36
C TYR A 5 42.68 -2.02 -3.19
N LEU A 6 42.96 -3.09 -2.46
CA LEU A 6 43.28 -4.44 -2.92
C LEU A 6 42.02 -5.09 -3.51
N LEU A 7 42.09 -5.53 -4.76
CA LEU A 7 41.10 -6.40 -5.41
C LEU A 7 41.39 -7.86 -5.00
N VAL A 8 40.49 -8.47 -4.22
CA VAL A 8 40.49 -9.90 -3.94
C VAL A 8 39.46 -10.57 -4.83
N ALA A 9 39.93 -11.32 -5.81
CA ALA A 9 39.10 -12.18 -6.67
C ALA A 9 38.82 -13.50 -5.94
N VAL A 10 37.54 -13.79 -5.65
CA VAL A 10 37.10 -15.07 -5.10
C VAL A 10 36.44 -15.87 -6.22
N SER A 11 37.11 -16.94 -6.63
CA SER A 11 36.65 -17.94 -7.59
C SER A 11 35.87 -19.04 -6.87
N LEU A 12 34.55 -19.14 -7.12
CA LEU A 12 33.70 -20.23 -6.64
C LEU A 12 33.46 -21.23 -7.77
N SER A 13 33.92 -22.46 -7.56
CA SER A 13 33.77 -23.61 -8.44
C SER A 13 32.33 -24.15 -8.40
N THR A 14 31.70 -24.21 -9.58
CA THR A 14 30.39 -24.82 -9.81
C THR A 14 30.52 -26.36 -9.87
N GLY A 15 29.99 -27.07 -8.87
CA GLY A 15 29.78 -28.51 -8.92
C GLY A 15 28.35 -28.82 -9.34
N CYS A 16 28.15 -29.37 -10.53
CA CYS A 16 26.86 -29.90 -10.98
C CYS A 16 26.73 -31.36 -10.53
N ALA A 17 25.66 -31.69 -9.79
CA ALA A 17 25.25 -33.08 -9.56
C ALA A 17 24.17 -33.45 -10.59
N LEU A 18 24.41 -34.49 -11.38
CA LEU A 18 23.42 -35.06 -12.29
C LEU A 18 22.73 -36.24 -11.59
N PHE A 19 21.40 -36.16 -11.46
CA PHE A 19 20.57 -37.29 -11.05
C PHE A 19 19.69 -37.73 -12.22
N PHE A 20 19.83 -38.99 -12.61
CA PHE A 20 18.98 -39.67 -13.57
C PHE A 20 18.24 -40.78 -12.83
N THR A 21 16.96 -40.59 -12.58
CA THR A 21 16.03 -41.66 -12.23
C THR A 21 14.80 -41.47 -13.10
N GLY A 22 14.68 -42.32 -14.12
CA GLY A 22 13.42 -42.48 -14.83
C GLY A 22 12.46 -43.31 -13.98
N ASP A 23 11.16 -43.03 -14.10
CA ASP A 23 10.17 -44.04 -14.44
C ASP A 23 8.85 -43.34 -14.82
N ASP A 24 8.16 -43.91 -15.79
CA ASP A 24 7.01 -43.37 -16.50
C ASP A 24 5.69 -43.62 -15.74
N GLY A 25 5.46 -42.90 -14.63
CA GLY A 25 4.25 -43.01 -13.80
C GLY A 25 3.47 -41.71 -13.67
N ASP A 26 2.22 -41.74 -14.09
CA ASP A 26 1.19 -40.68 -14.19
C ASP A 26 0.61 -40.20 -12.84
N ASP A 27 1.24 -40.52 -11.71
CA ASP A 27 0.75 -40.24 -10.35
C ASP A 27 1.26 -38.90 -9.76
N VAL A 28 1.32 -37.85 -10.58
CA VAL A 28 2.01 -36.57 -10.29
C VAL A 28 1.36 -35.76 -9.14
N CYS A 29 0.22 -36.21 -8.60
CA CYS A 29 -0.56 -35.46 -7.60
C CYS A 29 -0.97 -36.24 -6.36
N ALA A 30 -0.50 -37.48 -6.20
CA ALA A 30 -0.55 -38.13 -4.90
C ALA A 30 0.55 -37.49 -4.04
N LEU A 31 0.17 -36.70 -3.03
CA LEU A 31 1.07 -36.34 -1.94
C LEU A 31 1.51 -37.66 -1.30
N ALA A 32 2.66 -38.18 -1.72
CA ALA A 32 3.21 -39.42 -1.21
C ALA A 32 3.37 -39.28 0.31
N GLU A 33 2.51 -39.99 1.06
CA GLU A 33 2.67 -40.15 2.50
C GLU A 33 4.00 -40.87 2.74
N GLY A 34 5.07 -40.11 2.99
CA GLY A 34 6.38 -40.66 3.36
C GLY A 34 7.60 -40.08 2.64
N THR A 35 7.43 -39.23 1.63
CA THR A 35 8.57 -38.48 1.09
C THR A 35 8.63 -37.14 1.80
N GLU A 36 9.58 -36.98 2.74
CA GLU A 36 9.92 -35.67 3.32
C GLU A 36 10.03 -34.68 2.16
N PRO A 37 9.13 -33.67 2.07
CA PRO A 37 9.10 -32.81 0.92
C PRO A 37 10.47 -32.12 0.84
N SER A 38 11.23 -32.45 -0.21
CA SER A 38 12.40 -31.66 -0.60
C SER A 38 11.97 -30.21 -0.51
N LYS A 39 12.60 -29.47 0.42
CA LYS A 39 12.35 -28.04 0.66
C LYS A 39 12.76 -27.26 -0.58
N VAL A 40 12.01 -27.39 -1.66
CA VAL A 40 11.98 -26.41 -2.73
C VAL A 40 11.37 -25.20 -2.06
N ALA A 41 12.22 -24.27 -1.62
CA ALA A 41 11.80 -22.99 -1.10
C ALA A 41 11.04 -22.29 -2.23
N ARG A 42 9.72 -22.50 -2.29
CA ARG A 42 8.86 -21.70 -3.15
C ARG A 42 8.98 -20.29 -2.60
N SER A 43 9.48 -19.38 -3.44
CA SER A 43 9.44 -17.96 -3.13
C SER A 43 7.98 -17.62 -2.88
N GLN A 44 7.62 -17.35 -1.63
CA GLN A 44 6.30 -16.79 -1.35
C GLN A 44 6.17 -15.48 -2.14
N PRO A 45 4.97 -15.18 -2.70
CA PRO A 45 4.72 -13.88 -3.28
C PRO A 45 5.09 -12.79 -2.26
N ALA A 46 5.65 -11.69 -2.73
CA ALA A 46 5.86 -10.54 -1.85
C ALA A 46 4.50 -10.08 -1.31
N PRO A 47 4.41 -9.72 -0.02
CA PRO A 47 3.17 -9.23 0.55
C PRO A 47 2.72 -7.94 -0.17
N LEU A 48 1.41 -7.74 -0.27
CA LEU A 48 0.80 -6.59 -0.91
C LEU A 48 0.44 -5.53 0.14
N ARG A 49 0.53 -4.25 -0.25
CA ARG A 49 0.24 -3.12 0.64
C ARG A 49 -1.24 -2.77 0.58
N ASP A 50 -1.97 -2.99 1.68
CA ASP A 50 -3.38 -2.58 1.78
C ASP A 50 -3.45 -1.04 1.79
N PRO A 51 -4.13 -0.39 0.81
CA PRO A 51 -4.29 1.06 0.82
C PRO A 51 -5.25 1.56 1.90
N GLY A 52 -6.03 0.70 2.53
CA GLY A 52 -6.97 1.00 3.60
C GLY A 52 -6.31 1.18 4.96
N ASP A 53 -5.24 0.45 5.26
CA ASP A 53 -4.55 0.56 6.54
C ASP A 53 -3.01 0.60 6.47
N LEU A 54 -2.46 0.57 5.26
CA LEU A 54 -1.02 0.55 4.97
C LEU A 54 -0.28 -0.67 5.51
N THR A 55 -0.95 -1.73 5.94
CA THR A 55 -0.28 -2.97 6.35
C THR A 55 0.12 -3.82 5.15
N CYS A 56 1.02 -4.77 5.39
CA CYS A 56 1.50 -5.72 4.39
C CYS A 56 0.80 -7.05 4.56
N ASP A 57 -0.13 -7.35 3.66
CA ASP A 57 -0.89 -8.59 3.68
C ASP A 57 -0.28 -9.62 2.73
N SER A 58 -0.06 -10.81 3.27
CA SER A 58 0.36 -11.96 2.47
C SER A 58 -0.88 -12.69 1.99
N PHE A 59 -1.10 -12.66 0.68
CA PHE A 59 -2.10 -13.49 0.03
C PHE A 59 -1.44 -14.81 -0.32
N ASP A 60 -1.34 -15.71 0.67
CA ASP A 60 -0.91 -17.07 0.42
C ASP A 60 -1.91 -17.69 -0.55
N THR A 61 -1.50 -17.84 -1.81
CA THR A 61 -2.18 -18.73 -2.73
C THR A 61 -2.05 -20.12 -2.11
N LEU A 62 -3.17 -20.67 -1.62
CA LEU A 62 -3.26 -22.09 -1.30
C LEU A 62 -2.59 -22.88 -2.43
N PRO A 63 -1.87 -23.98 -2.13
CA PRO A 63 -0.95 -24.64 -3.04
C PRO A 63 -1.71 -25.41 -4.12
N CYS A 64 -2.42 -24.68 -4.97
CA CYS A 64 -3.07 -25.22 -6.11
C CYS A 64 -2.03 -25.19 -7.23
N ASN A 65 -1.31 -26.31 -7.37
CA ASN A 65 -0.42 -26.52 -8.48
C ASN A 65 -1.28 -26.67 -9.74
N SER A 66 -1.19 -25.71 -10.67
CA SER A 66 -1.89 -25.78 -11.96
C SER A 66 -1.49 -27.01 -12.79
N ASP A 67 -0.29 -27.55 -12.55
CA ASP A 67 0.19 -28.78 -13.17
C ASP A 67 -0.54 -30.03 -12.64
N CYS A 68 -1.26 -29.91 -11.53
CA CYS A 68 -2.07 -30.96 -10.92
C CYS A 68 -3.57 -30.90 -11.25
N GLY A 69 -3.94 -30.12 -12.26
CA GLY A 69 -5.30 -29.99 -12.74
C GLY A 69 -5.99 -28.72 -12.25
N PRO A 70 -7.17 -28.39 -12.81
CA PRO A 70 -7.93 -27.21 -12.45
C PRO A 70 -8.29 -27.30 -10.97
N CYS A 71 -8.01 -26.25 -10.20
CA CYS A 71 -8.42 -26.12 -8.80
C CYS A 71 -9.91 -26.43 -8.71
N PRO A 72 -10.30 -27.60 -8.18
CA PRO A 72 -11.71 -27.83 -7.92
C PRO A 72 -12.05 -26.79 -6.88
N GLY A 73 -13.04 -25.94 -7.15
CA GLY A 73 -13.73 -25.24 -6.07
C GLY A 73 -14.17 -26.33 -5.12
N ILE A 74 -13.44 -26.50 -4.01
CA ILE A 74 -13.62 -27.63 -3.12
C ILE A 74 -15.07 -27.49 -2.64
N ALA A 75 -15.93 -28.46 -2.95
CA ALA A 75 -17.34 -28.35 -2.64
C ALA A 75 -17.51 -28.12 -1.13
N GLY A 76 -17.98 -26.94 -0.75
CA GLY A 76 -18.08 -26.50 0.66
C GLY A 76 -17.03 -25.49 1.12
N VAL A 77 -16.06 -25.11 0.28
CA VAL A 77 -15.14 -24.00 0.54
C VAL A 77 -15.63 -22.77 -0.24
N ALA A 78 -15.76 -21.64 0.45
CA ALA A 78 -16.17 -20.39 -0.17
C ALA A 78 -15.18 -20.02 -1.30
N PRO A 79 -15.63 -19.37 -2.39
CA PRO A 79 -14.75 -18.89 -3.44
C PRO A 79 -13.60 -18.08 -2.84
N ILE A 80 -12.37 -18.37 -3.27
CA ILE A 80 -11.20 -17.57 -2.90
C ILE A 80 -11.45 -16.17 -3.49
N PRO A 81 -11.43 -15.09 -2.67
CA PRO A 81 -11.59 -13.74 -3.20
C PRO A 81 -10.46 -13.46 -4.21
N PRO A 82 -10.73 -12.67 -5.27
CA PRO A 82 -9.67 -12.29 -6.20
C PRO A 82 -8.54 -11.58 -5.43
N ILE A 83 -7.29 -11.88 -5.79
CA ILE A 83 -6.13 -11.17 -5.26
C ILE A 83 -6.31 -9.69 -5.63
N PRO A 84 -6.21 -8.76 -4.67
CA PRO A 84 -6.37 -7.35 -4.98
C PRO A 84 -5.26 -6.86 -5.91
N SER A 85 -5.52 -5.78 -6.65
CA SER A 85 -4.55 -5.18 -7.57
C SER A 85 -3.47 -4.35 -6.88
N TRP A 86 -3.37 -4.46 -5.56
CA TRP A 86 -2.43 -3.70 -4.76
C TRP A 86 -0.98 -3.99 -5.17
N ASN A 87 -0.11 -3.02 -4.92
CA ASN A 87 1.30 -3.16 -5.21
C ASN A 87 2.03 -3.83 -4.02
N THR A 88 3.22 -4.36 -4.27
CA THR A 88 4.00 -5.09 -3.26
C THR A 88 4.61 -4.16 -2.22
N CYS A 89 4.69 -4.62 -0.98
CA CYS A 89 5.50 -3.97 0.05
C CYS A 89 7.00 -4.00 -0.28
N GLY A 90 7.76 -3.03 0.24
CA GLY A 90 9.18 -2.89 -0.04
C GLY A 90 9.48 -2.31 -1.43
N HIS A 91 8.49 -1.66 -2.04
CA HIS A 91 8.64 -1.02 -3.35
C HIS A 91 9.65 0.14 -3.28
N SER A 92 10.22 0.51 -4.43
CA SER A 92 11.18 1.62 -4.55
C SER A 92 10.63 3.01 -4.18
N CYS A 93 9.32 3.12 -3.91
CA CYS A 93 8.68 4.35 -3.44
C CYS A 93 8.93 4.58 -1.95
N GLU A 94 8.96 3.52 -1.14
CA GLU A 94 9.04 3.61 0.33
C GLU A 94 10.25 4.40 0.88
N PRO A 95 11.46 4.35 0.27
CA PRO A 95 12.58 5.18 0.74
C PRO A 95 12.53 6.64 0.24
N LEU A 96 11.57 7.03 -0.60
CA LEU A 96 11.48 8.40 -1.11
C LEU A 96 10.90 9.35 -0.06
N GLY A 97 11.51 10.53 0.05
CA GLY A 97 10.91 11.64 0.80
C GLY A 97 9.76 12.31 0.03
N GLU A 98 8.98 13.14 0.71
CA GLU A 98 7.74 13.76 0.17
C GLU A 98 7.91 14.39 -1.23
N SER A 99 8.92 15.24 -1.42
CA SER A 99 9.13 15.93 -2.70
C SER A 99 9.51 15.00 -3.85
N ALA A 100 10.33 13.99 -3.57
CA ALA A 100 10.69 12.97 -4.57
C ALA A 100 9.51 12.03 -4.86
N CYS A 101 8.69 11.77 -3.85
CA CYS A 101 7.47 10.99 -3.97
C CYS A 101 6.45 11.68 -4.88
N ALA A 102 6.12 12.94 -4.60
CA ALA A 102 5.18 13.74 -5.38
C ALA A 102 5.62 13.93 -6.84
N ALA A 103 6.94 13.87 -7.11
CA ALA A 103 7.48 13.95 -8.46
C ALA A 103 7.44 12.61 -9.23
N ASN A 104 7.20 11.48 -8.55
CA ASN A 104 7.24 10.15 -9.14
C ASN A 104 5.83 9.65 -9.48
N PRO A 105 5.48 9.48 -10.78
CA PRO A 105 4.14 9.09 -11.19
C PRO A 105 3.76 7.64 -10.82
N SER A 106 4.71 6.83 -10.34
CA SER A 106 4.46 5.47 -9.84
C SER A 106 4.25 5.42 -8.31
N CYS A 107 4.34 6.56 -7.64
CA CYS A 107 4.18 6.67 -6.19
C CYS A 107 3.06 7.65 -5.84
N ARG A 108 2.54 7.54 -4.62
CA ARG A 108 1.62 8.49 -4.01
C ARG A 108 2.13 8.92 -2.65
N VAL A 109 1.87 10.18 -2.31
CA VAL A 109 2.15 10.72 -0.98
C VAL A 109 1.06 10.26 -0.02
N VAL A 110 1.47 9.88 1.17
CA VAL A 110 0.57 9.57 2.28
C VAL A 110 0.88 10.49 3.45
N LYS A 111 -0.17 11.06 4.03
CA LYS A 111 -0.08 12.04 5.12
C LYS A 111 -0.79 11.56 6.39
N ASP A 112 -0.32 12.07 7.51
CA ASP A 112 -0.91 11.85 8.83
C ASP A 112 -2.10 12.78 9.07
N ALA A 113 -3.25 12.20 9.44
CA ALA A 113 -4.49 12.93 9.67
C ALA A 113 -4.36 13.96 10.80
N SER A 114 -3.84 13.57 11.96
CA SER A 114 -3.71 14.48 13.12
C SER A 114 -2.83 15.66 12.77
N CYS A 115 -1.67 15.42 12.15
CA CYS A 115 -0.78 16.49 11.72
C CYS A 115 -1.40 17.39 10.64
N THR A 116 -2.13 16.80 9.70
CA THR A 116 -2.79 17.54 8.60
C THR A 116 -3.91 18.45 9.13
N PHE A 117 -4.72 17.99 10.08
CA PHE A 117 -5.89 18.75 10.56
C PHE A 117 -5.59 19.68 11.74
N GLU A 118 -4.65 19.31 12.62
CA GLU A 118 -4.34 20.07 13.84
C GLU A 118 -3.16 21.03 13.65
N SER A 119 -2.34 20.86 12.60
CA SER A 119 -1.17 21.70 12.29
C SER A 119 -0.14 21.82 13.45
N ASN A 120 -0.08 20.82 14.33
CA ASN A 120 0.80 20.79 15.51
C ASN A 120 2.11 20.00 15.29
N CYS A 121 2.28 19.39 14.12
CA CYS A 121 3.45 18.59 13.77
C CYS A 121 4.48 19.37 12.95
N LEU A 122 5.75 18.94 13.02
CA LEU A 122 6.82 19.45 12.16
C LEU A 122 6.61 19.04 10.69
N THR A 123 6.02 17.87 10.46
CA THR A 123 5.67 17.33 9.15
C THR A 123 4.42 16.48 9.27
N ASP A 124 3.57 16.52 8.26
CA ASP A 124 2.43 15.62 8.07
C ASP A 124 2.77 14.45 7.15
N PHE A 125 3.98 14.38 6.60
CA PHE A 125 4.40 13.31 5.70
C PHE A 125 4.58 12.00 6.46
N LEU A 126 3.74 11.02 6.12
CA LEU A 126 3.74 9.71 6.74
C LEU A 126 4.63 8.73 5.98
N GLY A 127 4.65 8.84 4.65
CA GLY A 127 5.47 8.01 3.79
C GLY A 127 5.10 8.13 2.31
N CYS A 128 5.87 7.45 1.49
CA CYS A 128 5.65 7.36 0.05
C CYS A 128 5.36 5.91 -0.32
N PHE A 129 4.25 5.67 -1.00
CA PHE A 129 3.80 4.30 -1.30
C PHE A 129 3.54 4.13 -2.80
N PRO A 130 3.75 2.93 -3.36
CA PRO A 130 3.44 2.68 -4.76
C PRO A 130 1.94 2.79 -5.03
N ILE A 131 1.56 3.33 -6.18
CA ILE A 131 0.18 3.26 -6.66
C ILE A 131 -0.21 1.81 -6.99
N ASP A 132 -1.51 1.55 -7.00
CA ASP A 132 -2.09 0.27 -7.41
C ASP A 132 -1.58 -0.18 -8.80
N THR A 133 -1.52 -1.49 -9.04
CA THR A 133 -1.01 -2.05 -10.30
C THR A 133 -1.93 -1.78 -11.51
N ILE A 134 -3.16 -1.33 -11.26
CA ILE A 134 -4.14 -0.90 -12.27
C ILE A 134 -4.39 0.61 -12.08
N PRO A 135 -3.45 1.47 -12.49
CA PRO A 135 -3.55 2.91 -12.27
C PRO A 135 -4.70 3.55 -13.04
N ASP A 136 -5.25 4.62 -12.49
CA ASP A 136 -6.37 5.37 -13.05
C ASP A 136 -6.24 6.86 -12.75
N ALA A 137 -5.79 7.60 -13.76
CA ALA A 137 -5.64 9.05 -13.67
C ALA A 137 -6.99 9.80 -13.68
N THR A 138 -8.11 9.11 -13.88
CA THR A 138 -9.45 9.75 -13.92
C THR A 138 -10.13 9.79 -12.56
N VAL A 139 -9.54 9.16 -11.54
CA VAL A 139 -10.03 9.18 -10.16
C VAL A 139 -10.16 10.62 -9.67
N SER A 140 -11.38 10.97 -9.25
CA SER A 140 -11.61 12.20 -8.48
C SER A 140 -11.18 11.96 -7.05
N CYS A 141 -10.07 12.57 -6.63
CA CYS A 141 -9.54 12.37 -5.28
C CYS A 141 -10.57 12.74 -4.19
N HIS A 142 -11.40 13.76 -4.43
CA HIS A 142 -12.43 14.14 -3.47
C HIS A 142 -13.50 13.04 -3.34
N GLY A 143 -13.55 12.42 -2.14
CA GLY A 143 -14.53 11.38 -1.82
C GLY A 143 -14.19 9.99 -2.35
N ALA A 144 -13.01 9.80 -2.97
CA ALA A 144 -12.51 8.47 -3.28
C ALA A 144 -12.26 7.69 -1.99
N ASP A 145 -12.58 6.40 -2.00
CA ASP A 145 -12.18 5.48 -0.93
C ASP A 145 -10.68 5.16 -1.03
N SER A 146 -10.18 4.36 -0.09
CA SER A 146 -8.77 3.99 -0.05
C SER A 146 -8.30 3.31 -1.34
N TRP A 147 -9.13 2.43 -1.91
CA TRP A 147 -8.80 1.70 -3.13
C TRP A 147 -8.69 2.65 -4.30
N ASP A 148 -9.72 3.44 -4.58
CA ASP A 148 -9.71 4.36 -5.73
C ASP A 148 -8.62 5.42 -5.57
N CYS A 149 -8.41 5.95 -4.36
CA CYS A 149 -7.32 6.89 -4.08
C CYS A 149 -5.95 6.28 -4.39
N SER A 150 -5.76 4.99 -4.10
CA SER A 150 -4.50 4.29 -4.34
C SER A 150 -4.14 4.12 -5.82
N ARG A 151 -5.13 4.24 -6.73
CA ARG A 151 -4.95 4.07 -8.17
C ARG A 151 -4.41 5.32 -8.87
N SER A 152 -4.33 6.46 -8.19
CA SER A 152 -3.89 7.72 -8.80
C SER A 152 -2.71 8.33 -8.07
N ALA A 153 -1.64 8.67 -8.80
CA ALA A 153 -0.52 9.46 -8.28
C ALA A 153 -0.87 10.95 -8.14
N ALA A 154 -2.02 11.39 -8.67
CA ALA A 154 -2.51 12.76 -8.52
C ALA A 154 -3.29 12.97 -7.21
N CYS A 155 -3.36 11.95 -6.36
CA CYS A 155 -4.04 12.01 -5.08
C CYS A 155 -3.09 11.72 -3.91
N THR A 156 -3.27 12.47 -2.83
CA THR A 156 -2.68 12.20 -1.51
C THR A 156 -3.69 11.46 -0.65
N ALA A 157 -3.29 10.35 -0.04
CA ALA A 157 -4.10 9.65 0.96
C ALA A 157 -3.76 10.15 2.37
N ILE A 158 -4.78 10.39 3.18
CA ILE A 158 -4.66 10.82 4.57
C ILE A 158 -5.08 9.66 5.45
N HIS A 159 -4.18 9.25 6.34
CA HIS A 159 -4.38 8.14 7.27
C HIS A 159 -4.21 8.62 8.71
N SER A 160 -5.00 8.09 9.63
CA SER A 160 -4.78 8.35 11.05
C SER A 160 -3.78 7.35 11.64
N GLN A 161 -3.03 7.80 12.63
CA GLN A 161 -2.28 6.89 13.48
C GLN A 161 -3.24 6.22 14.46
N THR A 162 -3.24 4.89 14.49
CA THR A 162 -3.73 4.18 15.67
C THR A 162 -2.68 4.24 16.77
N VAL A 163 -3.04 3.84 17.99
CA VAL A 163 -2.18 3.82 19.18
C VAL A 163 -1.11 2.72 19.07
N CYS A 164 -0.24 2.78 18.07
CA CYS A 164 0.97 1.98 18.01
C CYS A 164 2.21 2.87 18.14
N SER A 165 3.34 2.24 18.44
CA SER A 165 4.63 2.92 18.30
C SER A 165 4.82 3.41 16.85
N PRO A 166 5.27 4.65 16.63
CA PRO A 166 5.52 5.20 15.29
C PRO A 166 6.54 4.38 14.49
N ASP A 167 7.40 3.62 15.18
CA ASP A 167 8.43 2.76 14.58
C ASP A 167 7.90 1.42 14.03
N SER A 168 6.62 1.11 14.25
CA SER A 168 6.02 -0.15 13.78
C SER A 168 5.58 -0.05 12.32
N LEU A 169 6.34 -0.66 11.42
CA LEU A 169 6.04 -0.76 9.98
C LEU A 169 4.73 -1.53 9.67
N ASN A 170 4.25 -2.34 10.62
CA ASN A 170 3.03 -3.14 10.49
C ASN A 170 1.89 -2.61 11.37
N CYS A 171 1.96 -1.36 11.83
CA CYS A 171 0.84 -0.77 12.52
C CYS A 171 -0.26 -0.41 11.51
N PRO A 172 -1.51 -0.87 11.72
CA PRO A 172 -2.64 -0.43 10.91
C PRO A 172 -2.87 1.07 11.09
N ARG A 173 -2.89 1.80 9.99
CA ARG A 173 -3.15 3.23 9.93
C ARG A 173 -4.37 3.44 9.05
N PRO A 174 -5.59 3.50 9.61
CA PRO A 174 -6.80 3.51 8.81
C PRO A 174 -6.86 4.75 7.92
N PHE A 175 -7.33 4.55 6.70
CA PHE A 175 -7.60 5.59 5.73
C PHE A 175 -8.75 6.48 6.22
N GLU A 176 -8.56 7.78 6.10
CA GLU A 176 -9.51 8.79 6.58
C GLU A 176 -10.07 9.63 5.42
N LEU A 177 -9.21 10.04 4.48
CA LEU A 177 -9.61 10.92 3.37
C LEU A 177 -8.64 10.84 2.19
N CYS A 178 -9.16 11.06 0.98
CA CYS A 178 -8.36 11.31 -0.22
C CYS A 178 -8.51 12.77 -0.68
N VAL A 179 -7.39 13.40 -1.06
CA VAL A 179 -7.35 14.78 -1.57
C VAL A 179 -6.43 14.88 -2.78
N PRO A 180 -6.60 15.88 -3.67
CA PRO A 180 -5.65 16.11 -4.75
C PRO A 180 -4.24 16.39 -4.22
N GLU A 181 -3.23 15.87 -4.91
CA GLU A 181 -1.82 16.02 -4.56
C GLU A 181 -1.42 17.49 -4.44
N GLY A 182 -0.70 17.84 -3.37
CA GLY A 182 -0.27 19.21 -3.09
C GLY A 182 -1.39 20.14 -2.57
N THR A 183 -2.59 19.62 -2.33
CA THR A 183 -3.67 20.38 -1.68
C THR A 183 -3.75 20.10 -0.19
N HIS A 184 -4.24 21.08 0.57
CA HIS A 184 -4.49 20.93 2.00
C HIS A 184 -6.01 20.82 2.24
N PRO A 185 -6.52 19.77 2.92
CA PRO A 185 -7.96 19.65 3.17
C PRO A 185 -8.50 20.78 4.04
N GLY A 186 -7.64 21.44 4.82
CA GLY A 186 -7.97 22.55 5.71
C GLY A 186 -8.34 22.06 7.11
N ALA A 187 -8.66 22.98 7.98
CA ALA A 187 -9.20 22.70 9.31
C ALA A 187 -10.73 22.59 9.27
N CYS A 188 -11.30 21.85 10.21
CA CYS A 188 -12.76 21.71 10.33
C CYS A 188 -13.47 22.98 10.80
N THR A 189 -12.76 23.86 11.50
CA THR A 189 -13.30 25.11 12.02
C THR A 189 -12.30 26.24 11.79
N GLY A 190 -12.81 27.46 11.73
CA GLY A 190 -12.00 28.64 11.54
C GLY A 190 -12.81 29.80 10.97
N PRO A 191 -12.30 31.03 11.08
CA PRO A 191 -12.94 32.15 10.42
C PRO A 191 -12.81 32.01 8.90
N VAL A 192 -13.93 32.08 8.19
CA VAL A 192 -13.95 32.18 6.73
C VAL A 192 -14.03 33.66 6.37
N SER A 193 -12.99 34.18 5.74
CA SER A 193 -12.85 35.61 5.42
C SER A 193 -12.93 35.89 3.92
N CYS A 194 -12.74 34.88 3.07
CA CYS A 194 -12.82 35.06 1.63
C CYS A 194 -14.22 34.76 1.08
N ARG A 195 -14.45 35.18 -0.17
CA ARG A 195 -15.77 35.11 -0.82
C ARG A 195 -16.07 33.79 -1.52
N GLN A 196 -15.18 32.80 -1.39
CA GLN A 196 -15.40 31.48 -1.98
C GLN A 196 -16.59 30.81 -1.30
N LEU A 197 -17.50 30.25 -2.09
CA LEU A 197 -18.62 29.49 -1.56
C LEU A 197 -18.12 28.16 -0.99
N ALA A 198 -18.78 27.69 0.07
CA ALA A 198 -18.51 26.37 0.61
C ALA A 198 -18.84 25.29 -0.45
N PRO A 199 -18.02 24.23 -0.59
CA PRO A 199 -18.41 23.07 -1.38
C PRO A 199 -19.66 22.42 -0.79
N THR A 200 -20.46 21.78 -1.65
CA THR A 200 -21.57 20.92 -1.20
C THR A 200 -21.00 19.62 -0.67
N CYS A 201 -21.03 19.45 0.65
CA CYS A 201 -20.49 18.27 1.30
C CYS A 201 -21.57 17.21 1.57
N PRO A 202 -21.29 15.91 1.34
CA PRO A 202 -22.18 14.82 1.72
C PRO A 202 -22.52 14.82 3.21
N THR A 203 -23.62 14.17 3.58
CA THR A 203 -24.01 13.97 4.98
C THR A 203 -22.86 13.31 5.76
N GLY A 204 -22.56 13.86 6.94
CA GLY A 204 -21.47 13.36 7.79
C GLY A 204 -20.09 13.94 7.47
N THR A 205 -20.01 14.97 6.62
CA THR A 205 -18.77 15.71 6.33
C THR A 205 -18.98 17.22 6.47
N THR A 206 -17.90 17.96 6.72
CA THR A 206 -17.87 19.42 6.89
C THR A 206 -16.89 20.05 5.90
N PRO A 207 -17.23 21.18 5.25
CA PRO A 207 -16.29 21.89 4.40
C PRO A 207 -15.00 22.27 5.13
N GLY A 208 -13.85 21.90 4.57
CA GLY A 208 -12.56 22.27 5.14
C GLY A 208 -12.20 23.73 4.89
N ILE A 209 -11.51 24.34 5.85
CA ILE A 209 -11.11 25.76 5.84
C ILE A 209 -9.59 25.86 5.85
N TRP A 210 -9.00 26.44 4.82
CA TRP A 210 -7.56 26.67 4.68
C TRP A 210 -7.29 28.14 4.37
N ALA A 211 -6.39 28.77 5.14
CA ALA A 211 -6.01 30.18 4.97
C ALA A 211 -7.21 31.17 4.91
N GLY A 212 -8.27 30.90 5.68
CA GLY A 212 -9.48 31.72 5.70
C GLY A 212 -10.45 31.49 4.53
N CYS A 213 -10.21 30.45 3.72
CA CYS A 213 -11.05 30.04 2.60
C CYS A 213 -11.51 28.60 2.69
N TYR A 214 -12.60 28.26 2.03
CA TYR A 214 -12.94 26.85 1.84
C TYR A 214 -11.92 26.18 0.92
N SER A 215 -11.37 25.06 1.35
CA SER A 215 -10.36 24.30 0.58
C SER A 215 -10.96 23.57 -0.62
N GLY A 216 -12.28 23.38 -0.63
CA GLY A 216 -12.98 22.50 -1.57
C GLY A 216 -13.06 21.05 -1.09
N ALA A 217 -12.35 20.68 -0.02
CA ALA A 217 -12.46 19.36 0.59
C ALA A 217 -13.66 19.27 1.55
N CYS A 218 -14.18 18.06 1.71
CA CYS A 218 -15.19 17.70 2.69
C CYS A 218 -14.56 16.75 3.70
N ILE A 219 -14.35 17.25 4.92
CA ILE A 219 -13.68 16.52 5.99
C ILE A 219 -14.74 15.71 6.77
N PRO A 220 -14.56 14.41 6.98
CA PRO A 220 -15.43 13.62 7.85
C PRO A 220 -15.68 14.27 9.22
N SER A 221 -16.94 14.35 9.65
CA SER A 221 -17.31 15.05 10.87
C SER A 221 -16.77 14.38 12.14
N ASP A 222 -16.49 13.08 12.09
CA ASP A 222 -15.83 12.34 13.16
C ASP A 222 -14.36 12.74 13.33
N LEU A 223 -13.66 13.08 12.24
CA LEU A 223 -12.33 13.71 12.30
C LEU A 223 -12.41 15.10 12.93
N CYS A 224 -13.44 15.86 12.59
CA CYS A 224 -13.65 17.21 13.12
C CYS A 224 -14.02 17.26 14.60
N ALA A 225 -14.50 16.14 15.16
CA ALA A 225 -14.87 16.05 16.57
C ALA A 225 -13.70 15.60 17.47
N ARG A 226 -12.55 15.21 16.88
CA ARG A 226 -11.35 14.83 17.65
C ARG A 226 -10.71 16.12 18.22
N PRO A 227 -10.45 16.18 19.54
CA PRO A 227 -9.92 17.35 20.23
C PRO A 227 -8.44 17.61 19.97
#